data_AF-A0A011Q813-F1
#
_entry.id   AF-A0A011Q813-F1
#
_cell.length_a   1.000
_cell.length_b   1.000
_cell.length_c   1.000
_cell.angle_alpha   90.00
_cell.angle_beta   90.00
_cell.angle_gamma   90.00
#
_symmetry.space_group_name_H-M   'P 1'
#
loop_
_entity.id
_entity.type
_entity.pdbx_description
1 polymer ?
#
loop_
_entity_poly.entity_id
_entity_poly.type
_entity_poly.pdbx_seq_one_letter_code
_entity_poly.pdbx_strand_id
1 'polypeptide(L)'
;MSMRSCRTWFRAIGVVIIVAVVIGGWIAWDRGFREHPQPDWVSADFETRFKYGSIGAEHDAGIPYWIFYVLPRVFPEKLTQDGKVLPGGYASLGVPWEEGQELPAGFSKKTIGFPRVANNCAVCHTTSYRESPDSTPVFVVGGPAHTTNVEGFFRYLIDCAKDPRFNADILMAEINRVTDLDIIDQVLYRFFVIPITRKRLLEREQQFAWIYRPDFPDWGRGRDDAMNLTKYFMIGAPMDDTFGPTDMPSVWNLKKYVWENGQRMNYAGDSSDAYSVIMDSALGLLGAAPANKADFVAQVQWLHSYLSELPPPKYPFAIDADKAAAGKAVFDAHCAGCHASELTGRPLPLAEVGTDRGRLDSWNRDAAIKANQVVKEMGLERRGLVEEDLIGYVTPFLDGIWLKAPYLHNGSVPTLRDLLEPAAQRPTVFWRGYDVYDQTKVGFVTDTPAAQRVGTRLDTRRKAGSSQGHEFGTGLSAADKDALVEYLKTL
;
A
#
# COMPACT_ATOMS: atom_id res chain seq x y z
N MET A 1 -44.41 -38.74 46.23
CA MET A 1 -43.09 -38.21 45.81
C MET A 1 -42.64 -37.14 46.79
N SER A 2 -41.54 -37.37 47.52
CA SER A 2 -41.07 -36.49 48.60
C SER A 2 -40.53 -35.16 48.06
N MET A 3 -40.90 -34.04 48.71
CA MET A 3 -40.41 -32.67 48.42
C MET A 3 -38.88 -32.54 48.38
N ARG A 4 -38.12 -33.49 48.95
CA ARG A 4 -36.66 -33.53 48.87
C ARG A 4 -36.13 -33.88 47.47
N SER A 5 -36.83 -34.75 46.72
CA SER A 5 -36.45 -35.14 45.35
C SER A 5 -36.63 -33.99 44.36
N CYS A 6 -37.70 -33.20 44.50
CA CYS A 6 -37.97 -32.05 43.63
C CYS A 6 -36.86 -30.99 43.73
N ARG A 7 -36.33 -30.74 44.94
CA ARG A 7 -35.27 -29.75 45.21
C ARG A 7 -33.91 -30.15 44.65
N THR A 8 -33.62 -31.45 44.53
CA THR A 8 -32.42 -31.98 43.84
C THR A 8 -32.51 -31.86 42.32
N TRP A 9 -33.69 -32.06 41.73
CA TRP A 9 -33.91 -31.86 40.28
C TRP A 9 -33.80 -30.40 39.88
N PHE A 10 -34.38 -29.47 40.65
CA PHE A 10 -34.20 -28.03 40.40
C PHE A 10 -32.74 -27.58 40.52
N ARG A 11 -31.98 -28.15 41.45
CA ARG A 11 -30.53 -27.89 41.56
C ARG A 11 -29.75 -28.47 40.40
N ALA A 12 -30.08 -29.69 39.96
CA ALA A 12 -29.44 -30.32 38.79
C ALA A 12 -29.74 -29.53 37.50
N ILE A 13 -30.99 -29.13 37.28
CA ILE A 13 -31.38 -28.27 36.15
C ILE A 13 -30.67 -26.92 36.22
N GLY A 14 -30.61 -26.30 37.40
CA GLY A 14 -29.89 -25.05 37.60
C GLY A 14 -28.40 -25.17 37.27
N VAL A 15 -27.75 -26.25 37.69
CA VAL A 15 -26.35 -26.54 37.34
C VAL A 15 -26.18 -26.75 35.84
N VAL A 16 -27.07 -27.52 35.18
CA VAL A 16 -27.03 -27.73 33.74
C VAL A 16 -27.19 -26.41 32.97
N ILE A 17 -28.10 -25.54 33.40
CA ILE A 17 -28.27 -24.21 32.79
C ILE A 17 -27.01 -23.36 32.97
N ILE A 18 -26.44 -23.33 34.18
CA ILE A 18 -25.19 -22.58 34.43
C ILE A 18 -24.07 -23.11 33.54
N VAL A 19 -23.90 -24.42 33.46
CA VAL A 19 -22.88 -25.05 32.60
C VAL A 19 -23.12 -24.71 31.14
N ALA A 20 -24.37 -24.76 30.66
CA ALA A 20 -24.71 -24.39 29.28
C ALA A 20 -24.45 -22.90 29.00
N VAL A 21 -24.74 -22.01 29.95
CA VAL A 21 -24.44 -20.57 29.83
C VAL A 21 -22.93 -20.32 29.82
N VAL A 22 -22.18 -21.00 30.68
CA VAL A 22 -20.71 -20.89 30.72
C VAL A 22 -20.09 -21.40 29.43
N ILE A 23 -20.52 -22.57 28.94
CA ILE A 23 -20.03 -23.14 27.67
C ILE A 23 -20.42 -22.23 26.50
N GLY A 24 -21.67 -21.77 26.45
CA GLY A 24 -22.14 -20.85 25.39
C GLY A 24 -21.38 -19.52 25.41
N GLY A 25 -21.12 -18.97 26.61
CA GLY A 25 -20.33 -17.76 26.79
C GLY A 25 -18.87 -17.94 26.38
N TRP A 26 -18.27 -19.09 26.71
CA TRP A 26 -16.92 -19.42 26.28
C TRP A 26 -16.82 -19.58 24.77
N ILE A 27 -17.77 -20.28 24.11
CA ILE A 27 -17.83 -20.41 22.65
C ILE A 27 -18.00 -19.04 21.99
N ALA A 28 -18.89 -18.20 22.51
CA ALA A 28 -19.12 -16.86 21.97
C ALA A 28 -17.86 -15.98 22.09
N TRP A 29 -17.13 -16.07 23.19
CA TRP A 29 -15.85 -15.40 23.35
C TRP A 29 -14.78 -15.95 22.39
N ASP A 30 -14.63 -17.27 22.33
CA ASP A 30 -13.64 -17.97 21.51
C ASP A 30 -13.85 -17.70 20.02
N ARG A 31 -15.08 -17.82 19.52
CA ARG A 31 -15.43 -17.65 18.10
C ARG A 31 -15.71 -16.19 17.69
N GLY A 32 -15.87 -15.29 18.66
CA GLY A 32 -16.20 -13.88 18.40
C GLY A 32 -15.01 -12.93 18.57
N PHE A 33 -14.17 -13.16 19.58
CA PHE A 33 -13.25 -12.13 20.10
C PHE A 33 -11.84 -12.64 20.41
N ARG A 34 -11.66 -13.94 20.61
CA ARG A 34 -10.35 -14.48 20.98
C ARG A 34 -9.34 -14.27 19.87
N GLU A 35 -8.23 -13.64 20.21
CA GLU A 35 -7.09 -13.46 19.32
C GLU A 35 -6.14 -14.66 19.41
N HIS A 36 -5.67 -15.13 18.26
CA HIS A 36 -4.65 -16.17 18.16
C HIS A 36 -3.38 -15.61 17.49
N PRO A 37 -2.19 -16.11 17.87
CA PRO A 37 -0.97 -15.76 17.17
C PRO A 37 -1.04 -16.24 15.71
N GLN A 38 -0.37 -15.50 14.82
CA GLN A 38 -0.13 -16.00 13.47
C GLN A 38 0.82 -17.21 13.51
N PRO A 39 0.79 -18.10 12.50
CA PRO A 39 1.73 -19.21 12.43
C PRO A 39 3.19 -18.76 12.50
N ASP A 40 4.05 -19.55 13.15
CA ASP A 40 5.46 -19.21 13.40
C ASP A 40 6.26 -18.91 12.12
N TRP A 41 5.87 -19.47 10.97
CA TRP A 41 6.53 -19.20 9.69
C TRP A 41 6.41 -17.73 9.27
N VAL A 42 5.32 -17.05 9.64
CA VAL A 42 5.10 -15.63 9.30
C VAL A 42 6.16 -14.75 9.95
N SER A 43 6.68 -15.14 11.12
CA SER A 43 7.71 -14.41 11.85
C SER A 43 9.09 -15.06 11.75
N ALA A 44 9.29 -16.03 10.85
CA ALA A 44 10.54 -16.78 10.73
C ALA A 44 11.74 -15.91 10.33
N ASP A 45 11.51 -14.91 9.49
CA ASP A 45 12.51 -13.94 9.05
C ASP A 45 11.86 -12.56 8.78
N PHE A 46 12.70 -11.54 8.60
CA PHE A 46 12.24 -10.16 8.41
C PHE A 46 11.43 -9.97 7.14
N GLU A 47 11.84 -10.59 6.04
CA GLU A 47 11.21 -10.41 4.74
C GLU A 47 9.83 -11.07 4.73
N THR A 48 9.74 -12.29 5.24
CA THR A 48 8.47 -13.02 5.38
C THR A 48 7.51 -12.27 6.32
N ARG A 49 8.01 -11.74 7.45
CA ARG A 49 7.19 -10.93 8.37
C ARG A 49 6.74 -9.63 7.74
N PHE A 50 7.57 -8.99 6.92
CA PHE A 50 7.18 -7.79 6.19
C PHE A 50 6.05 -8.08 5.19
N LYS A 51 6.16 -9.19 4.44
CA LYS A 51 5.15 -9.60 3.44
C LYS A 51 3.81 -10.01 4.06
N TYR A 52 3.82 -10.80 5.14
CA TYR A 52 2.62 -11.52 5.63
C TYR A 52 2.23 -11.23 7.09
N GLY A 53 3.07 -10.48 7.81
CA GLY A 53 2.83 -10.13 9.21
C GLY A 53 1.66 -9.15 9.38
N SER A 54 0.83 -9.41 10.38
CA SER A 54 -0.24 -8.50 10.79
C SER A 54 0.34 -7.26 11.46
N ILE A 55 -0.25 -6.11 11.14
CA ILE A 55 -0.04 -4.84 11.85
C ILE A 55 -1.18 -4.51 12.82
N GLY A 56 -2.15 -5.43 12.99
CA GLY A 56 -3.34 -5.26 13.85
C GLY A 56 -4.59 -4.78 13.12
N ALA A 57 -4.54 -4.53 11.81
CA ALA A 57 -5.66 -4.05 11.02
C ALA A 57 -6.87 -5.02 10.99
N GLU A 58 -6.67 -6.30 11.31
CA GLU A 58 -7.74 -7.31 11.33
C GLU A 58 -8.85 -7.05 12.37
N HIS A 59 -8.57 -6.23 13.39
CA HIS A 59 -9.57 -5.85 14.40
C HIS A 59 -10.73 -5.06 13.80
N ASP A 60 -10.42 -4.03 12.99
CA ASP A 60 -11.41 -3.07 12.48
C ASP A 60 -11.58 -3.09 10.96
N ALA A 61 -10.50 -3.30 10.21
CA ALA A 61 -10.48 -3.31 8.74
C ALA A 61 -10.45 -4.74 8.14
N GLY A 62 -10.28 -5.76 8.98
CA GLY A 62 -10.17 -7.14 8.55
C GLY A 62 -11.45 -7.69 7.91
N ILE A 63 -11.30 -8.32 6.75
CA ILE A 63 -12.38 -9.03 6.06
C ILE A 63 -12.33 -10.50 6.46
N PRO A 64 -13.43 -11.14 6.86
CA PRO A 64 -13.44 -12.57 7.13
C PRO A 64 -12.89 -13.36 5.94
N TYR A 65 -11.89 -14.22 6.20
CA TYR A 65 -11.09 -14.87 5.16
C TYR A 65 -11.94 -15.61 4.12
N TRP A 66 -12.92 -16.40 4.57
CA TRP A 66 -13.77 -17.14 3.64
C TRP A 66 -14.68 -16.25 2.80
N ILE A 67 -15.08 -15.08 3.29
CA ILE A 67 -15.79 -14.08 2.46
C ILE A 67 -14.82 -13.55 1.40
N PHE A 68 -13.66 -13.04 1.83
CA PHE A 68 -12.60 -12.54 0.95
C PHE A 68 -12.28 -13.55 -0.16
N TYR A 69 -12.03 -14.81 0.21
CA TYR A 69 -11.67 -15.89 -0.71
C TYR A 69 -12.70 -16.10 -1.83
N VAL A 70 -14.01 -16.02 -1.52
CA VAL A 70 -15.06 -16.30 -2.52
C VAL A 70 -15.51 -15.08 -3.31
N LEU A 71 -15.18 -13.84 -2.88
CA LEU A 71 -15.62 -12.63 -3.58
C LEU A 71 -15.25 -12.65 -5.08
N PRO A 72 -14.02 -13.00 -5.50
CA PRO A 72 -13.67 -13.02 -6.92
C PRO A 72 -14.46 -14.04 -7.75
N ARG A 73 -15.01 -15.10 -7.13
CA ARG A 73 -15.86 -16.08 -7.81
C ARG A 73 -17.30 -15.57 -7.98
N VAL A 74 -17.79 -14.81 -7.01
CA VAL A 74 -19.16 -14.28 -6.99
C VAL A 74 -19.28 -13.00 -7.83
N PHE A 75 -18.25 -12.16 -7.79
CA PHE A 75 -18.21 -10.83 -8.40
C PHE A 75 -17.01 -10.62 -9.34
N PRO A 76 -16.69 -11.55 -10.24
CA PRO A 76 -15.53 -11.39 -11.14
C PRO A 76 -15.64 -10.11 -11.99
N GLU A 77 -16.87 -9.69 -12.32
CA GLU A 77 -17.13 -8.52 -13.16
C GLU A 77 -16.90 -7.18 -12.48
N LYS A 78 -16.69 -7.15 -11.15
CA LYS A 78 -16.38 -5.91 -10.41
C LYS A 78 -14.88 -5.60 -10.39
N LEU A 79 -14.02 -6.57 -10.71
CA LEU A 79 -12.59 -6.32 -10.88
C LEU A 79 -12.36 -5.69 -12.24
N THR A 80 -12.30 -4.36 -12.27
CA THR A 80 -12.19 -3.60 -13.51
C THR A 80 -10.99 -2.66 -13.53
N GLN A 81 -10.49 -2.40 -14.73
CA GLN A 81 -9.46 -1.41 -15.02
C GLN A 81 -9.67 -0.87 -16.43
N ASP A 82 -9.58 0.46 -16.60
CA ASP A 82 -9.80 1.13 -17.89
C ASP A 82 -11.10 0.69 -18.59
N GLY A 83 -12.17 0.47 -17.80
CA GLY A 83 -13.48 0.04 -18.27
C GLY A 83 -13.57 -1.44 -18.69
N LYS A 84 -12.56 -2.26 -18.42
CA LYS A 84 -12.51 -3.69 -18.77
C LYS A 84 -12.52 -4.56 -17.52
N VAL A 85 -13.23 -5.68 -17.58
CA VAL A 85 -13.14 -6.73 -16.55
C VAL A 85 -11.80 -7.44 -16.67
N LEU A 86 -11.08 -7.55 -15.57
CA LEU A 86 -9.80 -8.23 -15.51
C LEU A 86 -9.97 -9.67 -15.01
N PRO A 87 -9.42 -10.69 -15.72
CA PRO A 87 -9.44 -12.06 -15.25
C PRO A 87 -8.41 -12.28 -14.13
N GLY A 88 -8.58 -13.35 -13.34
CA GLY A 88 -7.57 -13.81 -12.38
C GLY A 88 -7.83 -13.45 -10.90
N GLY A 89 -9.00 -12.90 -10.58
CA GLY A 89 -9.36 -12.56 -9.20
C GLY A 89 -8.41 -11.53 -8.59
N TYR A 90 -8.02 -11.66 -7.33
CA TYR A 90 -7.14 -10.67 -6.69
C TYR A 90 -5.80 -10.46 -7.40
N ALA A 91 -5.26 -11.47 -8.09
CA ALA A 91 -4.04 -11.32 -8.89
C ALA A 91 -4.20 -10.28 -10.01
N SER A 92 -5.43 -10.05 -10.48
CA SER A 92 -5.73 -9.03 -11.48
C SER A 92 -5.44 -7.61 -10.98
N LEU A 93 -5.36 -7.39 -9.68
CA LEU A 93 -4.96 -6.11 -9.07
C LEU A 93 -3.44 -5.89 -9.10
N GLY A 94 -2.66 -6.84 -9.65
CA GLY A 94 -1.19 -6.78 -9.75
C GLY A 94 -0.47 -6.78 -8.41
N VAL A 95 -1.12 -7.32 -7.38
CA VAL A 95 -0.49 -7.59 -6.10
C VAL A 95 0.63 -8.63 -6.27
N PRO A 96 1.83 -8.41 -5.74
CA PRO A 96 2.90 -9.40 -5.74
C PRO A 96 2.45 -10.71 -5.08
N TRP A 97 2.52 -11.83 -5.80
CA TRP A 97 2.02 -13.11 -5.31
C TRP A 97 3.05 -14.21 -5.55
N GLU A 98 3.66 -14.69 -4.47
CA GLU A 98 4.66 -15.75 -4.49
C GLU A 98 4.01 -17.11 -4.76
N GLU A 99 4.69 -17.94 -5.54
CA GLU A 99 4.24 -19.30 -5.80
C GLU A 99 4.10 -20.08 -4.49
N GLY A 100 2.99 -20.80 -4.34
CA GLY A 100 2.70 -21.59 -3.14
C GLY A 100 2.16 -20.80 -1.95
N GLN A 101 2.10 -19.46 -2.00
CA GLN A 101 1.52 -18.65 -0.94
C GLN A 101 0.01 -18.51 -1.07
N GLU A 102 -0.70 -18.68 0.06
CA GLU A 102 -2.17 -18.61 0.11
C GLU A 102 -2.70 -17.21 -0.20
N LEU A 103 -1.99 -16.19 0.25
CA LEU A 103 -2.32 -14.78 0.06
C LEU A 103 -1.14 -14.07 -0.62
N PRO A 104 -1.40 -12.99 -1.37
CA PRO A 104 -0.33 -12.18 -1.93
C PRO A 104 0.43 -11.43 -0.84
N ALA A 105 1.69 -11.06 -1.11
CA ALA A 105 2.45 -10.18 -0.24
C ALA A 105 1.67 -8.86 -0.05
N GLY A 106 1.65 -8.35 1.18
CA GLY A 106 0.79 -7.22 1.53
C GLY A 106 -0.51 -7.60 2.22
N PHE A 107 -0.81 -8.90 2.36
CA PHE A 107 -2.03 -9.41 2.97
C PHE A 107 -1.68 -10.34 4.13
N SER A 108 -2.09 -9.97 5.34
CA SER A 108 -1.95 -10.80 6.52
C SER A 108 -3.21 -11.62 6.77
N LYS A 109 -3.04 -12.81 7.34
CA LYS A 109 -4.13 -13.66 7.84
C LYS A 109 -3.96 -13.86 9.34
N LYS A 110 -4.94 -13.40 10.12
CA LYS A 110 -4.93 -13.52 11.58
C LYS A 110 -6.31 -13.93 12.09
N THR A 111 -6.35 -14.74 13.14
CA THR A 111 -7.60 -15.21 13.74
C THR A 111 -7.97 -14.34 14.93
N ILE A 112 -9.11 -13.64 14.81
CA ILE A 112 -9.76 -12.90 15.89
C ILE A 112 -11.22 -13.35 15.91
N GLY A 113 -11.50 -14.36 16.73
CA GLY A 113 -12.71 -15.18 16.67
C GLY A 113 -12.68 -16.17 15.49
N PHE A 114 -12.59 -15.63 14.28
CA PHE A 114 -12.49 -16.36 13.00
C PHE A 114 -11.35 -15.76 12.15
N PRO A 115 -10.83 -16.46 11.13
CA PRO A 115 -9.75 -15.96 10.30
C PRO A 115 -10.18 -14.71 9.52
N ARG A 116 -9.36 -13.67 9.57
CA ARG A 116 -9.55 -12.40 8.87
C ARG A 116 -8.32 -12.07 8.04
N VAL A 117 -8.54 -11.35 6.96
CA VAL A 117 -7.52 -10.82 6.06
C VAL A 117 -7.49 -9.31 6.17
N ALA A 118 -6.32 -8.73 6.32
CA ALA A 118 -6.11 -7.29 6.25
C ALA A 118 -4.85 -6.96 5.43
N ASN A 119 -4.71 -5.70 5.02
CA ASN A 119 -3.50 -5.24 4.35
C ASN A 119 -2.44 -4.81 5.35
N ASN A 120 -1.17 -5.01 4.99
CA ASN A 120 -0.01 -4.46 5.68
C ASN A 120 0.84 -3.61 4.71
N CYS A 121 1.99 -3.12 5.18
CA CYS A 121 2.87 -2.23 4.43
C CYS A 121 3.35 -2.79 3.07
N ALA A 122 3.48 -4.11 2.95
CA ALA A 122 4.03 -4.75 1.76
C ALA A 122 3.13 -4.61 0.52
N VAL A 123 1.85 -4.25 0.68
CA VAL A 123 0.93 -4.01 -0.45
C VAL A 123 1.38 -2.82 -1.32
N CYS A 124 1.99 -1.81 -0.68
CA CYS A 124 2.53 -0.61 -1.34
C CYS A 124 4.05 -0.67 -1.52
N HIS A 125 4.75 -1.49 -0.73
CA HIS A 125 6.21 -1.50 -0.65
C HIS A 125 6.85 -2.84 -1.01
N THR A 126 6.30 -3.53 -2.01
CA THR A 126 6.92 -4.72 -2.62
C THR A 126 6.91 -4.59 -4.13
N THR A 127 8.09 -4.51 -4.74
CA THR A 127 8.23 -4.46 -6.19
C THR A 127 8.22 -5.86 -6.78
N SER A 128 7.57 -6.02 -7.94
CA SER A 128 7.77 -7.17 -8.85
C SER A 128 8.56 -6.73 -10.07
N TYR A 129 9.55 -7.52 -10.49
CA TYR A 129 10.16 -7.37 -11.81
C TYR A 129 10.47 -8.72 -12.46
N ARG A 130 10.52 -8.73 -13.79
CA ARG A 130 10.90 -9.85 -14.63
C ARG A 130 11.91 -9.39 -15.66
N GLU A 131 12.94 -10.21 -15.90
CA GLU A 131 13.92 -9.97 -16.96
C GLU A 131 13.28 -10.04 -18.35
N SER A 132 12.36 -10.97 -18.55
CA SER A 132 11.64 -11.19 -19.80
C SER A 132 10.19 -11.61 -19.54
N PRO A 133 9.30 -11.54 -20.54
CA PRO A 133 7.89 -11.92 -20.38
C PRO A 133 7.65 -13.35 -19.89
N ASP A 134 8.60 -14.26 -20.09
CA ASP A 134 8.49 -15.68 -19.72
C ASP A 134 9.24 -16.03 -18.42
N SER A 135 9.93 -15.05 -17.81
CA SER A 135 10.66 -15.25 -16.56
C SER A 135 9.73 -15.31 -15.35
N THR A 136 10.14 -16.04 -14.31
CA THR A 136 9.49 -15.95 -12.99
C THR A 136 9.71 -14.55 -12.40
N PRO A 137 8.68 -13.91 -11.81
CA PRO A 137 8.84 -12.62 -11.14
C PRO A 137 9.76 -12.73 -9.93
N VAL A 138 10.61 -11.71 -9.77
CA VAL A 138 11.39 -11.46 -8.56
C VAL A 138 10.66 -10.41 -7.75
N PHE A 139 10.46 -10.71 -6.46
CA PHE A 139 9.83 -9.80 -5.51
C PHE A 139 10.87 -9.16 -4.60
N VAL A 140 10.82 -7.84 -4.46
CA VAL A 140 11.75 -7.05 -3.66
C VAL A 140 10.97 -6.25 -2.64
N VAL A 141 11.15 -6.58 -1.36
CA VAL A 141 10.57 -5.79 -0.25
C VAL A 141 11.27 -4.45 -0.08
N GLY A 142 10.51 -3.45 0.35
CA GLY A 142 11.00 -2.08 0.50
C GLY A 142 11.07 -1.29 -0.82
N GLY A 143 10.84 -1.92 -1.97
CA GLY A 143 10.72 -1.23 -3.26
C GLY A 143 9.29 -0.73 -3.52
N PRO A 144 9.07 0.14 -4.51
CA PRO A 144 7.75 0.64 -4.87
C PRO A 144 6.88 -0.45 -5.52
N ALA A 145 5.65 -0.65 -5.05
CA ALA A 145 4.72 -1.63 -5.62
C ALA A 145 4.04 -1.11 -6.90
N HIS A 146 4.84 -0.84 -7.95
CA HIS A 146 4.39 -0.22 -9.19
C HIS A 146 3.28 -0.97 -9.94
N THR A 147 3.10 -2.27 -9.64
CA THR A 147 2.07 -3.14 -10.23
C THR A 147 0.73 -3.09 -9.48
N THR A 148 0.69 -2.73 -8.20
CA THR A 148 -0.50 -2.87 -7.36
C THR A 148 -1.52 -1.77 -7.63
N ASN A 149 -2.80 -2.14 -7.79
CA ASN A 149 -3.92 -1.20 -7.93
C ASN A 149 -4.75 -1.13 -6.62
N VAL A 150 -4.32 -0.27 -5.69
CA VAL A 150 -4.95 -0.12 -4.37
C VAL A 150 -6.34 0.52 -4.47
N GLU A 151 -6.51 1.53 -5.32
CA GLU A 151 -7.83 2.13 -5.57
C GLU A 151 -8.83 1.11 -6.08
N GLY A 152 -8.42 0.29 -7.06
CA GLY A 152 -9.23 -0.80 -7.60
C GLY A 152 -9.63 -1.82 -6.53
N PHE A 153 -8.74 -2.12 -5.58
CA PHE A 153 -9.06 -2.98 -4.44
C PHE A 153 -10.15 -2.37 -3.54
N PHE A 154 -10.04 -1.09 -3.18
CA PHE A 154 -11.05 -0.41 -2.37
C PHE A 154 -12.40 -0.34 -3.08
N ARG A 155 -12.42 0.08 -4.35
CA ARG A 155 -13.65 0.11 -5.16
C ARG A 155 -14.27 -1.29 -5.25
N TYR A 156 -13.46 -2.32 -5.50
CA TYR A 156 -13.93 -3.70 -5.60
C TYR A 156 -14.70 -4.17 -4.36
N LEU A 157 -14.15 -3.94 -3.16
CA LEU A 157 -14.80 -4.35 -1.91
C LEU A 157 -16.14 -3.63 -1.67
N ILE A 158 -16.18 -2.32 -1.93
CA ILE A 158 -17.38 -1.51 -1.77
C ILE A 158 -18.44 -1.90 -2.81
N ASP A 159 -18.04 -2.08 -4.07
CA ASP A 159 -18.94 -2.48 -5.16
C ASP A 159 -19.50 -3.89 -4.95
N CYS A 160 -18.72 -4.81 -4.39
CA CYS A 160 -19.21 -6.11 -3.95
C CYS A 160 -20.27 -5.95 -2.85
N ALA A 161 -20.01 -5.14 -1.82
CA ALA A 161 -20.94 -4.95 -0.70
C ALA A 161 -22.28 -4.31 -1.13
N LYS A 162 -22.24 -3.43 -2.14
CA LYS A 162 -23.44 -2.81 -2.74
C LYS A 162 -24.29 -3.81 -3.51
N ASP A 163 -23.69 -4.80 -4.14
CA ASP A 163 -24.39 -5.79 -4.95
C ASP A 163 -25.34 -6.65 -4.09
N PRO A 164 -26.62 -6.83 -4.48
CA PRO A 164 -27.58 -7.64 -3.72
C PRO A 164 -27.17 -9.11 -3.56
N ARG A 165 -26.28 -9.63 -4.42
CA ARG A 165 -25.73 -10.98 -4.28
C ARG A 165 -24.78 -11.12 -3.09
N PHE A 166 -24.33 -10.01 -2.47
CA PHE A 166 -23.58 -10.05 -1.21
C PHE A 166 -24.57 -10.35 -0.07
N ASN A 167 -24.96 -11.60 0.04
CA ASN A 167 -25.88 -12.09 1.05
C ASN A 167 -25.48 -13.50 1.49
N ALA A 168 -26.06 -13.93 2.61
CA ALA A 168 -25.69 -15.19 3.23
C ALA A 168 -26.01 -16.41 2.36
N ASP A 169 -27.06 -16.38 1.53
CA ASP A 169 -27.42 -17.54 0.70
C ASP A 169 -26.38 -17.79 -0.39
N ILE A 170 -26.02 -16.74 -1.13
CA ILE A 170 -25.03 -16.82 -2.22
C ILE A 170 -23.63 -17.10 -1.66
N LEU A 171 -23.20 -16.31 -0.67
CA LEU A 171 -21.83 -16.43 -0.16
C LEU A 171 -21.60 -17.76 0.57
N MET A 172 -22.57 -18.24 1.37
CA MET A 172 -22.44 -19.57 1.99
C MET A 172 -22.41 -20.69 0.95
N ALA A 173 -23.17 -20.56 -0.14
CA ALA A 173 -23.15 -21.57 -1.21
C ALA A 173 -21.76 -21.69 -1.86
N GLU A 174 -21.04 -20.58 -2.04
CA GLU A 174 -19.65 -20.63 -2.53
C GLU A 174 -18.65 -21.06 -1.46
N ILE A 175 -18.81 -20.61 -0.20
CA ILE A 175 -17.92 -21.01 0.92
C ILE A 175 -17.98 -22.53 1.13
N ASN A 176 -19.19 -23.11 1.15
CA ASN A 176 -19.38 -24.55 1.34
C ASN A 176 -18.82 -25.41 0.18
N ARG A 177 -18.40 -24.81 -0.94
CA ARG A 177 -17.72 -25.54 -2.03
C ARG A 177 -16.22 -25.65 -1.83
N VAL A 178 -15.65 -24.86 -0.92
CA VAL A 178 -14.19 -24.72 -0.77
C VAL A 178 -13.70 -25.01 0.65
N THR A 179 -14.61 -25.16 1.61
CA THR A 179 -14.31 -25.50 2.99
C THR A 179 -15.52 -26.10 3.70
N ASP A 180 -15.28 -26.86 4.77
CA ASP A 180 -16.30 -27.45 5.64
C ASP A 180 -16.33 -26.71 6.98
N LEU A 181 -17.21 -25.70 7.09
CA LEU A 181 -17.44 -25.00 8.36
C LEU A 181 -18.24 -25.90 9.32
N ASP A 182 -17.92 -25.87 10.61
CA ASP A 182 -18.73 -26.54 11.62
C ASP A 182 -20.11 -25.87 11.78
N ILE A 183 -21.05 -26.53 12.47
CA ILE A 183 -22.44 -26.05 12.60
C ILE A 183 -22.51 -24.66 13.26
N ILE A 184 -21.62 -24.37 14.21
CA ILE A 184 -21.61 -23.09 14.92
C ILE A 184 -21.13 -22.01 13.96
N ASP A 185 -20.03 -22.25 13.25
CA ASP A 185 -19.51 -21.32 12.25
C ASP A 185 -20.48 -21.11 11.11
N GLN A 186 -21.19 -22.13 10.63
CA GLN A 186 -22.23 -21.97 9.60
C GLN A 186 -23.33 -21.01 10.04
N VAL A 187 -23.80 -21.14 11.29
CA VAL A 187 -24.80 -20.23 11.89
C VAL A 187 -24.22 -18.84 12.06
N LEU A 188 -23.00 -18.71 12.58
CA LEU A 188 -22.33 -17.43 12.75
C LEU A 188 -22.13 -16.72 11.41
N TYR A 189 -21.65 -17.43 10.39
CA TYR A 189 -21.44 -16.86 9.07
C TYR A 189 -22.73 -16.38 8.44
N ARG A 190 -23.76 -17.23 8.46
CA ARG A 190 -25.06 -16.95 7.85
C ARG A 190 -25.75 -15.74 8.48
N PHE A 191 -25.80 -15.67 9.81
CA PHE A 191 -26.63 -14.69 10.50
C PHE A 191 -25.86 -13.47 11.02
N PHE A 192 -24.54 -13.56 11.19
CA PHE A 192 -23.73 -12.49 11.78
C PHE A 192 -22.57 -12.06 10.87
N VAL A 193 -21.63 -12.94 10.55
CA VAL A 193 -20.37 -12.54 9.87
C VAL A 193 -20.65 -11.93 8.50
N ILE A 194 -21.46 -12.57 7.65
CA ILE A 194 -21.76 -12.03 6.31
C ILE A 194 -22.56 -10.73 6.39
N PRO A 195 -23.70 -10.64 7.12
CA PRO A 195 -24.45 -9.39 7.25
C PRO A 195 -23.65 -8.24 7.86
N ILE A 196 -22.86 -8.51 8.90
CA ILE A 196 -22.03 -7.48 9.55
C ILE A 196 -20.93 -7.02 8.61
N THR A 197 -20.25 -7.93 7.91
CA THR A 197 -19.21 -7.56 6.92
C THR A 197 -19.77 -6.63 5.86
N ARG A 198 -20.93 -6.98 5.29
CA ARG A 198 -21.62 -6.11 4.32
C ARG A 198 -21.92 -4.74 4.91
N LYS A 199 -22.51 -4.71 6.10
CA LYS A 199 -22.86 -3.46 6.80
C LYS A 199 -21.62 -2.59 7.02
N ARG A 200 -20.52 -3.14 7.53
CA ARG A 200 -19.27 -2.40 7.79
C ARG A 200 -18.64 -1.86 6.51
N LEU A 201 -18.65 -2.63 5.42
CA LEU A 201 -18.18 -2.14 4.12
C LEU A 201 -19.03 -0.98 3.62
N LEU A 202 -20.36 -1.06 3.74
CA LEU A 202 -21.26 0.04 3.35
C LEU A 202 -21.15 1.27 4.26
N GLU A 203 -20.90 1.10 5.57
CA GLU A 203 -20.63 2.22 6.48
C GLU A 203 -19.38 3.03 6.05
N ARG A 204 -18.39 2.36 5.44
CA ARG A 204 -17.18 3.01 4.91
C ARG A 204 -17.38 3.67 3.55
N GLU A 205 -18.50 3.42 2.86
CA GLU A 205 -18.77 4.00 1.53
C GLU A 205 -18.61 5.52 1.51
N GLN A 206 -19.13 6.21 2.54
CA GLN A 206 -19.03 7.68 2.62
C GLN A 206 -17.57 8.16 2.70
N GLN A 207 -16.70 7.43 3.42
CA GLN A 207 -15.27 7.75 3.52
C GLN A 207 -14.52 7.48 2.22
N PHE A 208 -15.02 6.58 1.37
CA PHE A 208 -14.47 6.29 0.04
C PHE A 208 -15.21 7.02 -1.10
N ALA A 209 -16.22 7.84 -0.83
CA ALA A 209 -17.02 8.47 -1.90
C ALA A 209 -16.17 9.31 -2.86
N TRP A 210 -15.06 9.87 -2.40
CA TRP A 210 -14.12 10.66 -3.21
C TRP A 210 -13.37 9.86 -4.26
N ILE A 211 -13.04 8.59 -3.98
CA ILE A 211 -12.44 7.72 -5.00
C ILE A 211 -13.46 7.28 -6.05
N TYR A 212 -14.71 7.75 -6.01
CA TYR A 212 -15.70 7.59 -7.09
C TYR A 212 -15.99 8.89 -7.83
N ARG A 213 -15.32 10.00 -7.47
CA ARG A 213 -15.52 11.28 -8.14
C ARG A 213 -14.99 11.25 -9.57
N PRO A 214 -15.82 11.50 -10.60
CA PRO A 214 -15.38 11.46 -12.00
C PRO A 214 -14.45 12.63 -12.36
N ASP A 215 -14.40 13.67 -11.55
CA ASP A 215 -13.53 14.84 -11.73
C ASP A 215 -12.16 14.70 -11.05
N PHE A 216 -11.96 13.63 -10.27
CA PHE A 216 -10.69 13.24 -9.67
C PHE A 216 -9.96 12.25 -10.59
N PRO A 217 -8.63 12.30 -10.66
CA PRO A 217 -7.87 11.32 -11.42
C PRO A 217 -7.87 9.96 -10.71
N ASP A 218 -8.11 8.88 -11.47
CA ASP A 218 -7.84 7.53 -11.00
C ASP A 218 -6.35 7.39 -10.61
N TRP A 219 -6.08 6.66 -9.53
CA TRP A 219 -4.71 6.37 -9.09
C TRP A 219 -4.07 5.36 -10.04
N GLY A 220 -4.81 4.31 -10.41
CA GLY A 220 -4.26 3.23 -11.21
C GLY A 220 -3.13 2.47 -10.51
N ARG A 221 -2.36 1.69 -11.28
CA ARG A 221 -1.27 0.86 -10.73
C ARG A 221 -0.08 1.67 -10.21
N GLY A 222 0.39 1.30 -9.03
CA GLY A 222 1.60 1.84 -8.40
C GLY A 222 1.44 3.21 -7.75
N ARG A 223 0.19 3.67 -7.58
CA ARG A 223 -0.11 4.96 -6.95
C ARG A 223 -1.14 4.85 -5.86
N ASP A 224 -1.05 5.78 -4.93
CA ASP A 224 -2.06 6.07 -3.93
C ASP A 224 -2.15 7.59 -3.70
N ASP A 225 -3.22 8.05 -3.04
CA ASP A 225 -3.35 9.44 -2.59
C ASP A 225 -3.27 9.48 -1.05
N ALA A 226 -2.06 9.22 -0.55
CA ALA A 226 -1.76 9.00 0.87
C ALA A 226 -2.21 10.14 1.78
N MET A 227 -2.10 11.39 1.32
CA MET A 227 -2.49 12.54 2.12
C MET A 227 -4.00 12.75 2.15
N ASN A 228 -4.71 12.51 1.04
CA ASN A 228 -6.18 12.55 1.08
C ASN A 228 -6.75 11.38 1.89
N LEU A 229 -6.13 10.20 1.86
CA LEU A 229 -6.46 9.11 2.77
C LEU A 229 -6.34 9.58 4.22
N THR A 230 -5.22 10.20 4.61
CA THR A 230 -5.05 10.76 5.96
C THR A 230 -6.08 11.85 6.27
N LYS A 231 -6.31 12.75 5.33
CA LYS A 231 -7.23 13.90 5.45
C LYS A 231 -8.67 13.46 5.71
N TYR A 232 -9.17 12.45 4.99
CA TYR A 232 -10.56 12.01 5.12
C TYR A 232 -10.76 10.91 6.16
N PHE A 233 -9.78 10.00 6.36
CA PHE A 233 -9.92 8.89 7.32
C PHE A 233 -9.46 9.26 8.74
N MET A 234 -8.30 9.88 8.88
CA MET A 234 -7.71 10.13 10.21
C MET A 234 -8.32 11.37 10.87
N ILE A 235 -8.44 12.47 10.12
CA ILE A 235 -8.89 13.76 10.69
C ILE A 235 -10.32 14.13 10.33
N GLY A 236 -10.99 13.34 9.48
CA GLY A 236 -12.39 13.56 9.08
C GLY A 236 -12.63 14.95 8.50
N ALA A 237 -11.69 15.47 7.71
CA ALA A 237 -11.85 16.78 7.07
C ALA A 237 -13.00 16.76 6.05
N PRO A 238 -13.67 17.91 5.82
CA PRO A 238 -14.68 18.00 4.79
C PRO A 238 -14.07 17.70 3.41
N MET A 239 -14.89 17.15 2.51
CA MET A 239 -14.52 16.94 1.13
C MET A 239 -14.17 18.27 0.46
N ASP A 240 -13.06 18.32 -0.26
CA ASP A 240 -12.58 19.45 -1.04
C ASP A 240 -12.22 18.99 -2.47
N ASP A 241 -11.65 19.88 -3.28
CA ASP A 241 -11.31 19.59 -4.68
C ASP A 241 -9.81 19.31 -4.91
N THR A 242 -9.06 19.09 -3.82
CA THR A 242 -7.63 18.82 -3.91
C THR A 242 -7.38 17.31 -4.04
N PHE A 243 -6.46 16.95 -4.92
CA PHE A 243 -6.08 15.58 -5.21
C PHE A 243 -4.57 15.52 -5.42
N GLY A 244 -3.95 14.41 -5.04
CA GLY A 244 -2.52 14.25 -5.20
C GLY A 244 -2.04 12.82 -5.28
N PRO A 245 -2.54 11.96 -6.20
CA PRO A 245 -1.99 10.62 -6.36
C PRO A 245 -0.48 10.66 -6.63
N THR A 246 0.27 10.00 -5.77
CA THR A 246 1.72 9.84 -5.84
C THR A 246 2.10 8.43 -6.22
N ASP A 247 3.27 8.27 -6.83
CA ASP A 247 3.93 6.97 -6.91
C ASP A 247 4.17 6.43 -5.49
N MET A 248 4.12 5.11 -5.31
CA MET A 248 4.49 4.53 -4.03
C MET A 248 6.02 4.65 -3.87
N PRO A 249 6.57 5.18 -2.77
CA PRO A 249 8.02 5.34 -2.64
C PRO A 249 8.71 4.04 -2.24
N SER A 250 10.01 3.95 -2.51
CA SER A 250 10.89 2.98 -1.84
C SER A 250 11.07 3.35 -0.36
N VAL A 251 11.18 2.35 0.51
CA VAL A 251 11.32 2.50 1.97
C VAL A 251 12.54 1.74 2.53
N TRP A 252 13.57 1.55 1.72
CA TRP A 252 14.88 1.08 2.18
C TRP A 252 15.76 2.25 2.65
N ASN A 253 16.82 1.94 3.40
CA ASN A 253 17.82 2.89 3.90
C ASN A 253 17.24 4.10 4.66
N LEU A 254 16.14 3.92 5.42
CA LEU A 254 15.45 5.04 6.04
C LEU A 254 16.32 5.84 7.02
N LYS A 255 17.37 5.24 7.58
CA LYS A 255 18.34 5.93 8.45
C LYS A 255 19.08 7.09 7.79
N LYS A 256 19.07 7.17 6.45
CA LYS A 256 19.69 8.28 5.71
C LYS A 256 18.95 9.61 5.90
N TYR A 257 17.68 9.58 6.30
CA TYR A 257 16.86 10.76 6.52
C TYR A 257 16.94 11.20 7.99
N VAL A 258 17.69 12.26 8.23
CA VAL A 258 17.98 12.80 9.57
C VAL A 258 17.39 14.21 9.68
N TRP A 259 16.40 14.36 10.57
CA TRP A 259 15.66 15.61 10.75
C TRP A 259 16.56 16.82 11.02
N GLU A 260 17.58 16.63 11.85
CA GLU A 260 18.55 17.66 12.28
C GLU A 260 19.36 18.21 11.11
N ASN A 261 19.50 17.43 10.04
CA ASN A 261 20.13 17.84 8.79
C ASN A 261 19.16 18.56 7.85
N GLY A 262 17.96 18.95 8.30
CA GLY A 262 16.93 19.57 7.47
C GLY A 262 16.23 18.60 6.52
N GLN A 263 16.52 17.30 6.62
CA GLN A 263 15.93 16.29 5.76
C GLN A 263 14.51 15.97 6.22
N ARG A 264 13.66 15.58 5.27
CA ARG A 264 12.23 15.30 5.49
C ARG A 264 11.83 14.02 4.76
N MET A 265 10.72 13.46 5.20
CA MET A 265 10.11 12.25 4.65
C MET A 265 8.82 12.58 3.90
N ASN A 266 8.33 11.60 3.12
CA ASN A 266 7.29 11.76 2.09
C ASN A 266 7.69 12.72 0.96
N TYR A 267 7.02 12.62 -0.19
CA TYR A 267 7.42 13.37 -1.38
C TYR A 267 7.47 14.89 -1.16
N ALA A 268 6.54 15.47 -0.40
CA ALA A 268 6.47 16.91 -0.17
C ALA A 268 7.19 17.37 1.11
N GLY A 269 7.86 16.45 1.81
CA GLY A 269 8.54 16.77 3.08
C GLY A 269 7.58 16.99 4.25
N ASP A 270 6.36 16.49 4.15
CA ASP A 270 5.27 16.66 5.12
C ASP A 270 5.44 15.81 6.39
N SER A 271 6.40 14.89 6.42
CA SER A 271 6.71 14.10 7.61
C SER A 271 8.11 14.36 8.12
N SER A 272 8.23 14.37 9.45
CA SER A 272 9.48 14.74 10.10
C SER A 272 10.54 13.63 10.11
N ASP A 273 10.13 12.39 10.32
CA ASP A 273 11.03 11.24 10.35
C ASP A 273 10.35 9.93 9.92
N ALA A 274 11.16 8.90 9.66
CA ALA A 274 10.71 7.59 9.20
C ALA A 274 9.78 6.90 10.22
N TYR A 275 10.06 7.04 11.51
CA TYR A 275 9.24 6.47 12.57
C TYR A 275 7.82 7.06 12.56
N SER A 276 7.70 8.37 12.37
CA SER A 276 6.43 9.06 12.24
C SER A 276 5.66 8.60 11.00
N VAL A 277 6.31 8.48 9.84
CA VAL A 277 5.68 7.97 8.62
C VAL A 277 5.14 6.56 8.82
N ILE A 278 5.95 5.64 9.35
CA ILE A 278 5.54 4.24 9.56
C ILE A 278 4.34 4.16 10.50
N MET A 279 4.36 4.95 11.59
CA MET A 279 3.24 5.01 12.53
C MET A 279 1.95 5.51 11.85
N ASP A 280 2.03 6.62 11.12
CA ASP A 280 0.86 7.24 10.47
C ASP A 280 0.30 6.37 9.36
N SER A 281 1.16 5.77 8.54
CA SER A 281 0.75 4.82 7.50
C SER A 281 0.09 3.57 8.11
N ALA A 282 0.62 3.04 9.22
CA ALA A 282 0.01 1.91 9.90
C ALA A 282 -1.37 2.26 10.48
N LEU A 283 -1.52 3.43 11.11
CA LEU A 283 -2.82 3.92 11.57
C LEU A 283 -3.82 4.10 10.42
N GLY A 284 -3.36 4.59 9.27
CA GLY A 284 -4.17 4.69 8.06
C GLY A 284 -4.72 3.34 7.59
N LEU A 285 -3.91 2.28 7.62
CA LEU A 285 -4.33 0.92 7.28
C LEU A 285 -5.27 0.28 8.31
N LEU A 286 -5.10 0.61 9.60
CA LEU A 286 -6.02 0.18 10.66
C LEU A 286 -7.40 0.86 10.49
N GLY A 287 -7.40 2.15 10.16
CA GLY A 287 -8.61 2.98 10.08
C GLY A 287 -9.27 3.25 11.44
N ALA A 288 -8.56 2.97 12.54
CA ALA A 288 -9.01 3.12 13.92
C ALA A 288 -7.80 3.20 14.86
N ALA A 289 -8.05 3.53 16.14
CA ALA A 289 -7.02 3.45 17.17
C ALA A 289 -6.59 1.98 17.38
N PRO A 290 -5.31 1.71 17.68
CA PRO A 290 -4.84 0.33 17.87
C PRO A 290 -5.53 -0.36 19.04
N ALA A 291 -5.99 -1.60 18.83
CA ALA A 291 -6.61 -2.43 19.88
C ALA A 291 -5.64 -2.69 21.06
N ASN A 292 -4.35 -2.86 20.78
CA ASN A 292 -3.28 -2.91 21.77
C ASN A 292 -2.16 -1.94 21.37
N LYS A 293 -2.02 -0.86 22.16
CA LYS A 293 -1.00 0.18 21.95
C LYS A 293 0.44 -0.36 22.05
N ALA A 294 0.72 -1.22 23.02
CA ALA A 294 2.08 -1.71 23.24
C ALA A 294 2.56 -2.57 22.06
N ASP A 295 1.70 -3.48 21.60
CA ASP A 295 1.99 -4.34 20.45
C ASP A 295 2.14 -3.51 19.16
N PHE A 296 1.27 -2.50 18.97
CA PHE A 296 1.36 -1.58 17.85
C PHE A 296 2.68 -0.81 17.83
N VAL A 297 3.09 -0.22 18.96
CA VAL A 297 4.37 0.49 19.06
C VAL A 297 5.55 -0.44 18.82
N ALA A 298 5.51 -1.67 19.36
CA ALA A 298 6.55 -2.67 19.11
C ALA A 298 6.64 -3.05 17.62
N GLN A 299 5.50 -3.15 16.92
CA GLN A 299 5.46 -3.39 15.48
C GLN A 299 6.05 -2.22 14.67
N VAL A 300 5.71 -0.97 15.02
CA VAL A 300 6.29 0.23 14.39
C VAL A 300 7.79 0.29 14.61
N GLN A 301 8.27 0.02 15.83
CA GLN A 301 9.70 -0.02 16.15
C GLN A 301 10.45 -1.10 15.37
N TRP A 302 9.85 -2.28 15.23
CA TRP A 302 10.41 -3.37 14.42
C TRP A 302 10.53 -2.96 12.94
N LEU A 303 9.45 -2.43 12.34
CA LEU A 303 9.45 -1.92 10.97
C LEU A 303 10.50 -0.83 10.77
N HIS A 304 10.55 0.15 11.67
CA HIS A 304 11.51 1.25 11.60
C HIS A 304 12.96 0.74 11.66
N SER A 305 13.26 -0.19 12.57
CA SER A 305 14.61 -0.77 12.69
C SER A 305 14.99 -1.55 11.44
N TYR A 306 14.08 -2.37 10.91
CA TYR A 306 14.32 -3.16 9.71
C TYR A 306 14.55 -2.28 8.48
N LEU A 307 13.62 -1.36 8.19
CA LEU A 307 13.64 -0.49 7.00
C LEU A 307 14.76 0.56 7.05
N SER A 308 15.20 0.94 8.25
CA SER A 308 16.38 1.79 8.44
C SER A 308 17.66 1.15 7.92
N GLU A 309 17.78 -0.18 8.06
CA GLU A 309 19.00 -0.94 7.74
C GLU A 309 18.90 -1.71 6.42
N LEU A 310 17.70 -1.90 5.88
CA LEU A 310 17.46 -2.59 4.60
C LEU A 310 18.11 -1.81 3.45
N PRO A 311 19.10 -2.37 2.72
CA PRO A 311 19.61 -1.74 1.51
C PRO A 311 18.73 -2.06 0.28
N PRO A 312 18.76 -1.25 -0.79
CA PRO A 312 18.21 -1.65 -2.08
C PRO A 312 18.92 -2.87 -2.65
N PRO A 313 18.25 -3.67 -3.51
CA PRO A 313 18.94 -4.70 -4.27
C PRO A 313 19.92 -4.06 -5.27
N LYS A 314 21.05 -4.75 -5.48
CA LYS A 314 21.95 -4.40 -6.58
C LYS A 314 21.24 -4.65 -7.92
N TYR A 315 21.58 -3.86 -8.93
CA TYR A 315 21.14 -4.11 -10.30
C TYR A 315 21.61 -5.51 -10.75
N PRO A 316 20.70 -6.41 -11.13
CA PRO A 316 21.03 -7.82 -11.35
C PRO A 316 21.55 -8.11 -12.75
N PHE A 317 21.47 -7.15 -13.67
CA PHE A 317 21.86 -7.31 -15.07
C PHE A 317 23.28 -6.78 -15.34
N ALA A 318 23.77 -6.98 -16.56
CA ALA A 318 25.09 -6.52 -16.95
C ALA A 318 25.21 -4.99 -16.91
N ILE A 319 26.38 -4.53 -16.47
CA ILE A 319 26.76 -3.11 -16.43
C ILE A 319 28.04 -2.94 -17.24
N ASP A 320 28.03 -2.00 -18.18
CA ASP A 320 29.24 -1.55 -18.88
C ASP A 320 30.04 -0.63 -17.93
N ALA A 321 31.16 -1.15 -17.40
CA ALA A 321 31.95 -0.46 -16.39
C ALA A 321 32.60 0.83 -16.88
N ASP A 322 33.08 0.86 -18.13
CA ASP A 322 33.74 2.04 -18.71
C ASP A 322 32.70 3.14 -18.94
N LYS A 323 31.53 2.76 -19.47
CA LYS A 323 30.41 3.69 -19.66
C LYS A 323 29.83 4.19 -18.34
N ALA A 324 29.72 3.34 -17.32
CA ALA A 324 29.33 3.75 -15.97
C ALA A 324 30.36 4.70 -15.33
N ALA A 325 31.66 4.49 -15.53
CA ALA A 325 32.69 5.40 -15.06
C ALA A 325 32.59 6.79 -15.75
N ALA A 326 32.34 6.82 -17.06
CA ALA A 326 32.06 8.07 -17.77
C ALA A 326 30.77 8.75 -17.25
N GLY A 327 29.72 7.96 -17.04
CA GLY A 327 28.45 8.43 -16.47
C GLY A 327 28.59 9.03 -15.08
N LYS A 328 29.49 8.50 -14.25
CA LYS A 328 29.79 9.08 -12.93
C LYS A 328 30.30 10.51 -13.06
N ALA A 329 31.19 10.79 -14.01
CA ALA A 329 31.69 12.15 -14.21
C ALA A 329 30.56 13.11 -14.62
N VAL A 330 29.63 12.66 -15.47
CA VAL A 330 28.42 13.41 -15.84
C VAL A 330 27.54 13.64 -14.60
N PHE A 331 27.32 12.62 -13.78
CA PHE A 331 26.54 12.72 -12.55
C PHE A 331 27.14 13.73 -11.57
N ASP A 332 28.45 13.64 -11.32
CA ASP A 332 29.16 14.54 -10.41
C ASP A 332 29.04 16.00 -10.87
N ALA A 333 29.07 16.26 -12.18
CA ALA A 333 28.98 17.60 -12.75
C ALA A 333 27.55 18.17 -12.78
N HIS A 334 26.52 17.34 -12.97
CA HIS A 334 25.17 17.81 -13.29
C HIS A 334 24.08 17.41 -12.29
N CYS A 335 24.30 16.40 -11.45
CA CYS A 335 23.27 15.79 -10.61
C CYS A 335 23.62 15.81 -9.11
N ALA A 336 24.91 15.63 -8.80
CA ALA A 336 25.39 15.51 -7.42
C ALA A 336 25.08 16.75 -6.57
N GLY A 337 25.01 17.94 -7.18
CA GLY A 337 24.66 19.20 -6.50
C GLY A 337 23.32 19.15 -5.74
N CYS A 338 22.38 18.29 -6.14
CA CYS A 338 21.14 18.05 -5.40
C CYS A 338 21.09 16.64 -4.79
N HIS A 339 21.49 15.62 -5.55
CA HIS A 339 21.26 14.21 -5.19
C HIS A 339 22.41 13.54 -4.42
N ALA A 340 23.54 14.23 -4.26
CA ALA A 340 24.67 13.78 -3.45
C ALA A 340 25.33 14.98 -2.74
N SER A 341 24.51 15.79 -2.07
CA SER A 341 24.91 17.03 -1.40
C SER A 341 24.12 17.26 -0.12
N GLU A 342 24.32 18.40 0.52
CA GLU A 342 23.53 18.85 1.66
C GLU A 342 22.04 19.09 1.34
N LEU A 343 21.68 19.21 0.04
CA LEU A 343 20.28 19.31 -0.39
C LEU A 343 19.59 17.94 -0.45
N THR A 344 20.34 16.84 -0.46
CA THR A 344 19.77 15.50 -0.53
C THR A 344 18.95 15.20 0.72
N GLY A 345 17.72 14.75 0.52
CA GLY A 345 16.71 14.53 1.55
C GLY A 345 15.97 15.79 1.99
N ARG A 346 16.31 16.99 1.48
CA ARG A 346 15.62 18.24 1.83
C ARG A 346 14.55 18.62 0.80
N PRO A 347 13.45 19.29 1.21
CA PRO A 347 12.50 19.88 0.28
C PRO A 347 13.13 21.01 -0.53
N LEU A 348 12.95 21.00 -1.84
CA LEU A 348 13.27 22.13 -2.73
C LEU A 348 12.00 22.90 -3.08
N PRO A 349 12.09 24.23 -3.27
CA PRO A 349 10.96 25.03 -3.74
C PRO A 349 10.39 24.48 -5.05
N LEU A 350 9.06 24.42 -5.15
CA LEU A 350 8.39 23.89 -6.35
C LEU A 350 8.76 24.65 -7.62
N ALA A 351 9.03 25.96 -7.52
CA ALA A 351 9.44 26.78 -8.66
C ALA A 351 10.81 26.37 -9.23
N GLU A 352 11.68 25.75 -8.42
CA GLU A 352 12.99 25.27 -8.88
C GLU A 352 12.86 23.93 -9.61
N VAL A 353 12.03 23.01 -9.10
CA VAL A 353 11.87 21.68 -9.70
C VAL A 353 10.86 21.69 -10.84
N GLY A 354 9.79 22.48 -10.74
CA GLY A 354 8.79 22.69 -11.81
C GLY A 354 7.84 21.52 -12.07
N THR A 355 7.79 20.51 -11.21
CA THR A 355 6.92 19.33 -11.36
C THR A 355 5.46 19.62 -11.01
N ASP A 356 4.56 18.65 -11.22
CA ASP A 356 3.13 18.76 -10.89
C ASP A 356 2.89 19.26 -9.45
N ARG A 357 1.91 20.14 -9.25
CA ARG A 357 1.62 20.76 -7.95
C ARG A 357 0.55 20.02 -7.14
N GLY A 358 -0.24 19.14 -7.74
CA GLY A 358 -1.44 18.56 -7.13
C GLY A 358 -1.18 17.91 -5.76
N ARG A 359 -0.10 17.13 -5.65
CA ARG A 359 0.30 16.52 -4.37
C ARG A 359 0.68 17.54 -3.29
N LEU A 360 1.30 18.65 -3.66
CA LEU A 360 1.63 19.70 -2.70
C LEU A 360 0.36 20.37 -2.16
N ASP A 361 -0.61 20.65 -3.06
CA ASP A 361 -1.84 21.35 -2.72
C ASP A 361 -2.85 20.47 -1.93
N SER A 362 -2.69 19.15 -1.91
CA SER A 362 -3.59 18.24 -1.17
C SER A 362 -3.38 18.20 0.34
N TRP A 363 -2.30 18.81 0.84
CA TRP A 363 -1.94 18.82 2.26
C TRP A 363 -1.51 20.21 2.73
N ASN A 364 -1.81 20.55 3.98
CA ASN A 364 -1.47 21.86 4.55
C ASN A 364 -1.17 21.79 6.05
N ARG A 365 -0.70 22.92 6.59
CA ARG A 365 -0.34 23.09 7.99
C ARG A 365 -1.46 22.75 8.97
N ASP A 366 -2.69 23.21 8.71
CA ASP A 366 -3.83 22.96 9.61
C ASP A 366 -4.19 21.48 9.68
N ALA A 367 -4.12 20.78 8.54
CA ALA A 367 -4.29 19.33 8.47
C ALA A 367 -3.19 18.60 9.25
N ALA A 368 -1.93 19.05 9.16
CA ALA A 368 -0.82 18.50 9.94
C ALA A 368 -1.02 18.65 11.45
N ILE A 369 -1.38 19.86 11.92
CA ILE A 369 -1.68 20.14 13.33
C ILE A 369 -2.79 19.21 13.82
N LYS A 370 -3.88 19.08 13.05
CA LYS A 370 -5.00 18.23 13.42
C LYS A 370 -4.63 16.75 13.46
N ALA A 371 -3.85 16.27 12.49
CA ALA A 371 -3.41 14.87 12.44
C ALA A 371 -2.46 14.54 13.60
N ASN A 372 -1.52 15.43 13.92
CA ASN A 372 -0.65 15.28 15.09
C ASN A 372 -1.45 15.23 16.39
N GLN A 373 -2.45 16.09 16.53
CA GLN A 373 -3.35 16.10 17.69
C GLN A 373 -4.14 14.79 17.82
N VAL A 374 -4.70 14.26 16.73
CA VAL A 374 -5.42 12.97 16.73
C VAL A 374 -4.53 11.83 17.21
N VAL A 375 -3.29 11.72 16.70
CA VAL A 375 -2.37 10.65 17.14
C VAL A 375 -1.97 10.81 18.60
N LYS A 376 -1.79 12.05 19.08
CA LYS A 376 -1.54 12.34 20.49
C LYS A 376 -2.72 11.95 21.38
N GLU A 377 -3.95 12.19 20.94
CA GLU A 377 -5.18 11.79 21.65
C GLU A 377 -5.36 10.27 21.72
N MET A 378 -4.82 9.52 20.74
CA MET A 378 -4.69 8.06 20.82
C MET A 378 -3.61 7.60 21.83
N GLY A 379 -2.89 8.54 22.45
CA GLY A 379 -1.82 8.26 23.40
C GLY A 379 -0.56 7.70 22.76
N LEU A 380 -0.32 7.99 21.47
CA LEU A 380 0.87 7.57 20.73
C LEU A 380 1.87 8.71 20.65
N GLU A 381 3.15 8.40 20.79
CA GLU A 381 4.25 9.38 20.76
C GLU A 381 5.08 9.21 19.49
N ARG A 382 5.24 10.30 18.74
CA ARG A 382 6.11 10.45 17.56
C ARG A 382 6.41 11.93 17.34
N ARG A 383 7.40 12.25 16.50
CA ARG A 383 7.76 13.64 16.21
C ARG A 383 6.69 14.38 15.42
N GLY A 384 6.10 13.75 14.40
CA GLY A 384 4.94 14.34 13.75
C GLY A 384 4.99 14.49 12.23
N LEU A 385 3.86 14.96 11.71
CA LEU A 385 3.76 15.66 10.44
C LEU A 385 4.27 17.09 10.64
N VAL A 386 4.82 17.70 9.60
CA VAL A 386 5.40 19.05 9.64
C VAL A 386 4.29 20.10 9.70
N GLU A 387 4.29 20.91 10.77
CA GLU A 387 3.30 21.97 11.02
C GLU A 387 3.71 23.32 10.41
N GLU A 388 4.17 23.28 9.15
CA GLU A 388 4.64 24.42 8.36
C GLU A 388 4.07 24.34 6.94
N ASP A 389 4.13 25.45 6.21
CA ASP A 389 3.74 25.45 4.80
C ASP A 389 4.77 24.68 3.97
N LEU A 390 4.28 23.74 3.15
CA LEU A 390 5.13 22.93 2.28
C LEU A 390 5.60 23.77 1.08
N ILE A 391 6.91 23.76 0.83
CA ILE A 391 7.52 24.63 -0.20
C ILE A 391 7.69 23.94 -1.57
N GLY A 392 7.62 22.61 -1.61
CA GLY A 392 7.81 21.81 -2.82
C GLY A 392 8.11 20.35 -2.49
N TYR A 393 9.09 19.74 -3.17
CA TYR A 393 9.33 18.29 -3.09
C TYR A 393 10.73 17.96 -2.58
N VAL A 394 10.83 16.86 -1.83
CA VAL A 394 12.10 16.32 -1.32
C VAL A 394 12.98 15.87 -2.48
N THR A 395 14.26 16.23 -2.43
CA THR A 395 15.28 15.68 -3.31
C THR A 395 15.68 14.29 -2.82
N PRO A 396 15.25 13.18 -3.47
CA PRO A 396 15.45 11.86 -2.90
C PRO A 396 16.92 11.41 -2.99
N PHE A 397 17.31 10.52 -2.08
CA PHE A 397 18.48 9.67 -2.29
C PHE A 397 18.20 8.71 -3.46
N LEU A 398 19.19 8.55 -4.33
CA LEU A 398 19.07 7.75 -5.56
C LEU A 398 19.52 6.30 -5.39
N ASP A 399 19.73 5.81 -4.16
CA ASP A 399 20.09 4.42 -3.96
C ASP A 399 18.97 3.47 -4.41
N GLY A 400 19.32 2.47 -5.22
CA GLY A 400 18.39 1.56 -5.86
C GLY A 400 17.50 2.20 -6.92
N ILE A 401 17.87 3.37 -7.47
CA ILE A 401 17.04 4.13 -8.42
C ILE A 401 16.59 3.31 -9.63
N TRP A 402 17.38 2.31 -10.05
CA TRP A 402 17.04 1.42 -11.15
C TRP A 402 15.65 0.76 -10.95
N LEU A 403 15.27 0.44 -9.71
CA LEU A 403 14.01 -0.22 -9.39
C LEU A 403 12.92 0.76 -8.91
N LYS A 404 13.10 2.07 -9.12
CA LYS A 404 12.15 3.11 -8.69
C LYS A 404 11.27 3.66 -9.81
N ALA A 405 11.22 2.99 -10.96
CA ALA A 405 10.35 3.40 -12.06
C ALA A 405 8.87 3.10 -11.75
N PRO A 406 7.93 3.93 -12.23
CA PRO A 406 8.14 5.18 -12.97
C PRO A 406 8.67 6.34 -12.09
N TYR A 407 9.25 7.36 -12.72
CA TYR A 407 9.94 8.47 -12.05
C TYR A 407 9.07 9.73 -11.91
N LEU A 408 9.56 10.66 -11.07
CA LEU A 408 8.85 11.80 -10.45
C LEU A 408 7.87 11.37 -9.35
N HIS A 409 7.43 12.31 -8.52
CA HIS A 409 6.58 12.02 -7.35
C HIS A 409 5.23 11.38 -7.71
N ASN A 410 4.74 11.58 -8.92
CA ASN A 410 3.48 11.07 -9.45
C ASN A 410 3.69 9.90 -10.44
N GLY A 411 4.93 9.44 -10.62
CA GLY A 411 5.30 8.37 -11.55
C GLY A 411 4.83 8.62 -12.99
N SER A 412 5.01 9.85 -13.48
CA SER A 412 4.59 10.28 -14.81
C SER A 412 5.65 10.12 -15.90
N VAL A 413 6.84 9.63 -15.57
CA VAL A 413 7.93 9.41 -16.53
C VAL A 413 8.38 7.95 -16.47
N PRO A 414 8.24 7.16 -17.55
CA PRO A 414 8.33 5.71 -17.45
C PRO A 414 9.74 5.16 -17.21
N THR A 415 10.78 5.83 -17.68
CA THR A 415 12.17 5.34 -17.63
C THR A 415 13.17 6.45 -17.28
N LEU A 416 14.37 6.11 -16.78
CA LEU A 416 15.42 7.12 -16.52
C LEU A 416 15.84 7.80 -17.81
N ARG A 417 15.90 7.04 -18.90
CA ARG A 417 16.27 7.59 -20.20
C ARG A 417 15.27 8.63 -20.67
N ASP A 418 13.97 8.41 -20.45
CA ASP A 418 12.93 9.39 -20.79
C ASP A 418 12.95 10.59 -19.83
N LEU A 419 13.35 10.43 -18.55
CA LEU A 419 13.50 11.54 -17.61
C LEU A 419 14.55 12.57 -18.06
N LEU A 420 15.61 12.08 -18.72
CA LEU A 420 16.66 12.91 -19.31
C LEU A 420 16.28 13.54 -20.66
N GLU A 421 15.05 13.35 -21.14
CA GLU A 421 14.54 14.13 -22.27
C GLU A 421 13.80 15.38 -21.80
N PRO A 422 13.83 16.48 -22.60
CA PRO A 422 13.00 17.65 -22.35
C PRO A 422 11.54 17.22 -22.12
N ALA A 423 10.82 17.86 -21.19
CA ALA A 423 9.48 17.43 -20.81
C ALA A 423 8.52 17.34 -22.01
N ALA A 424 8.71 18.18 -23.02
CA ALA A 424 7.95 18.18 -24.27
C ALA A 424 8.19 16.94 -25.16
N GLN A 425 9.26 16.19 -24.94
CA GLN A 425 9.64 14.99 -25.70
C GLN A 425 9.40 13.68 -24.92
N ARG A 426 8.99 13.77 -23.65
CA ARG A 426 8.66 12.59 -22.82
C ARG A 426 7.40 11.89 -23.34
N PRO A 427 7.26 10.56 -23.13
CA PRO A 427 6.04 9.84 -23.47
C PRO A 427 4.79 10.49 -22.85
N THR A 428 3.81 10.83 -23.67
CA THR A 428 2.56 11.46 -23.19
C THR A 428 1.50 10.44 -22.77
N VAL A 429 1.61 9.20 -23.24
CA VAL A 429 0.72 8.09 -22.90
C VAL A 429 1.55 6.82 -22.79
N PHE A 430 1.38 6.08 -21.70
CA PHE A 430 2.02 4.78 -21.47
C PHE A 430 1.21 3.94 -20.46
N TRP A 431 1.54 2.66 -20.32
CA TRP A 431 0.84 1.74 -19.41
C TRP A 431 1.72 1.39 -18.21
N ARG A 432 1.18 1.62 -17.02
CA ARG A 432 1.84 1.37 -15.72
C ARG A 432 1.56 -0.03 -15.21
N GLY A 433 2.51 -0.64 -14.51
CA GLY A 433 2.34 -1.89 -13.78
C GLY A 433 2.53 -3.17 -14.58
N TYR A 434 3.18 -3.10 -15.75
CA TYR A 434 3.79 -4.27 -16.37
C TYR A 434 5.20 -4.45 -15.79
N ASP A 435 5.53 -5.66 -15.38
CA ASP A 435 6.74 -5.94 -14.58
C ASP A 435 7.92 -6.43 -15.41
N VAL A 436 7.84 -6.44 -16.75
CA VAL A 436 9.00 -6.72 -17.59
C VAL A 436 9.91 -5.50 -17.63
N TYR A 437 11.16 -5.70 -17.27
CA TYR A 437 12.14 -4.64 -17.08
C TYR A 437 12.80 -4.22 -18.40
N ASP A 438 12.92 -2.91 -18.64
CA ASP A 438 13.68 -2.36 -19.77
C ASP A 438 15.10 -2.01 -19.30
N GLN A 439 16.05 -2.88 -19.63
CA GLN A 439 17.47 -2.72 -19.26
C GLN A 439 18.17 -1.58 -20.01
N THR A 440 17.65 -1.16 -21.15
CA THR A 440 18.24 -0.10 -21.99
C THR A 440 17.85 1.27 -21.45
N LYS A 441 16.56 1.47 -21.21
CA LYS A 441 16.03 2.76 -20.73
C LYS A 441 16.01 2.88 -19.20
N VAL A 442 16.16 1.77 -18.49
CA VAL A 442 16.14 1.64 -17.02
C VAL A 442 14.79 2.07 -16.45
N GLY A 443 13.86 1.13 -16.51
CA GLY A 443 12.49 1.22 -16.02
C GLY A 443 11.71 -0.04 -16.41
N PHE A 444 10.42 0.10 -16.66
CA PHE A 444 9.59 -1.02 -17.13
C PHE A 444 9.14 -0.81 -18.57
N VAL A 445 8.84 -1.90 -19.26
CA VAL A 445 8.25 -1.86 -20.61
C VAL A 445 6.82 -1.34 -20.50
N THR A 446 6.49 -0.24 -21.19
CA THR A 446 5.21 0.45 -20.98
C THR A 446 4.32 0.60 -22.21
N ASP A 447 4.76 0.21 -23.41
CA ASP A 447 4.09 0.54 -24.68
C ASP A 447 3.86 -0.66 -25.62
N THR A 448 3.89 -1.88 -25.08
CA THR A 448 3.63 -3.12 -25.84
C THR A 448 2.20 -3.65 -25.65
N PRO A 449 1.67 -4.51 -26.55
CA PRO A 449 0.37 -5.14 -26.36
C PRO A 449 0.22 -5.91 -25.02
N ALA A 450 1.33 -6.45 -24.49
CA ALA A 450 1.34 -7.10 -23.18
C ALA A 450 1.17 -6.07 -22.05
N ALA A 451 1.92 -4.96 -22.08
CA ALA A 451 1.77 -3.86 -21.14
C ALA A 451 0.35 -3.27 -21.19
N GLN A 452 -0.23 -3.09 -22.38
CA GLN A 452 -1.61 -2.60 -22.55
C GLN A 452 -2.68 -3.54 -21.99
N ARG A 453 -2.39 -4.84 -21.95
CA ARG A 453 -3.35 -5.86 -21.48
C ARG A 453 -3.47 -5.86 -19.97
N VAL A 454 -2.36 -5.67 -19.26
CA VAL A 454 -2.32 -5.77 -17.79
C VAL A 454 -2.25 -4.41 -17.11
N GLY A 455 -1.54 -3.45 -17.70
CA GLY A 455 -1.23 -2.18 -17.08
C GLY A 455 -2.36 -1.16 -17.15
N THR A 456 -2.31 -0.15 -16.28
CA THR A 456 -3.25 0.98 -16.29
C THR A 456 -2.73 2.06 -17.23
N ARG A 457 -3.59 2.58 -18.11
CA ARG A 457 -3.23 3.69 -18.98
C ARG A 457 -3.00 4.98 -18.19
N LEU A 458 -1.81 5.55 -18.29
CA LEU A 458 -1.50 6.92 -17.84
C LEU A 458 -1.47 7.88 -19.03
N ASP A 459 -2.08 9.05 -18.88
CA ASP A 459 -2.03 10.15 -19.86
C ASP A 459 -1.55 11.42 -19.16
N THR A 460 -0.36 11.90 -19.52
CA THR A 460 0.32 12.96 -18.78
C THR A 460 -0.33 14.34 -18.95
N ARG A 461 -1.31 14.45 -19.84
CA ARG A 461 -2.12 15.66 -20.07
C ARG A 461 -3.33 15.74 -19.15
N ARG A 462 -3.60 14.68 -18.37
CA ARG A 462 -4.69 14.63 -17.40
C ARG A 462 -4.21 15.10 -16.03
N LYS A 463 -5.16 15.47 -15.16
CA LYS A 463 -4.92 15.86 -13.76
C LYS A 463 -4.04 14.83 -13.05
N ALA A 464 -3.07 15.29 -12.24
CA ALA A 464 -2.07 14.47 -11.55
C ALA A 464 -1.22 13.55 -12.44
N GLY A 465 -1.23 13.77 -13.76
CA GLY A 465 -0.41 13.03 -14.73
C GLY A 465 0.78 13.84 -15.25
N SER A 466 0.91 15.12 -14.91
CA SER A 466 1.89 16.01 -15.55
C SER A 466 3.31 15.48 -15.42
N SER A 467 3.96 15.33 -16.56
CA SER A 467 5.38 14.96 -16.69
C SER A 467 6.30 16.17 -16.87
N GLN A 468 5.85 17.35 -16.46
CA GLN A 468 6.64 18.60 -16.50
C GLN A 468 7.65 18.65 -15.35
N GLY A 469 8.58 19.59 -15.46
CA GLY A 469 9.61 19.82 -14.45
C GLY A 469 10.77 18.84 -14.53
N HIS A 470 11.73 19.03 -13.63
CA HIS A 470 12.99 18.32 -13.61
C HIS A 470 13.67 18.36 -15.01
N GLU A 471 13.86 19.58 -15.53
CA GLU A 471 14.53 19.85 -16.82
C GLU A 471 16.07 19.80 -16.71
N PHE A 472 16.58 19.21 -15.64
CA PHE A 472 18.01 19.04 -15.41
C PHE A 472 18.56 17.90 -16.28
N GLY A 473 19.72 18.12 -16.90
CA GLY A 473 20.37 17.14 -17.77
C GLY A 473 19.72 16.95 -19.14
N THR A 474 18.63 17.66 -19.47
CA THR A 474 17.91 17.48 -20.75
C THR A 474 18.69 17.98 -21.96
N GLY A 475 19.61 18.93 -21.76
CA GLY A 475 20.55 19.44 -22.77
C GLY A 475 21.83 18.61 -22.95
N LEU A 476 22.02 17.52 -22.20
CA LEU A 476 23.17 16.63 -22.38
C LEU A 476 23.15 15.95 -23.75
N SER A 477 24.33 15.57 -24.26
CA SER A 477 24.41 14.77 -25.47
C SER A 477 23.76 13.40 -25.26
N ALA A 478 23.33 12.74 -26.34
CA ALA A 478 22.76 11.39 -26.24
C ALA A 478 23.74 10.40 -25.58
N ALA A 479 25.03 10.50 -25.90
CA ALA A 479 26.07 9.66 -25.32
C ALA A 479 26.23 9.89 -23.81
N ASP A 480 26.18 11.16 -23.35
CA ASP A 480 26.26 11.49 -21.93
C ASP A 480 25.02 11.03 -21.16
N LYS A 481 23.82 11.14 -21.77
CA LYS A 481 22.58 10.61 -21.19
C LYS A 481 22.67 9.10 -21.03
N ASP A 482 23.14 8.40 -22.04
CA ASP A 482 23.27 6.94 -22.00
C ASP A 482 24.34 6.51 -20.99
N ALA A 483 25.46 7.24 -20.89
CA ALA A 483 26.50 7.00 -19.88
C ALA A 483 25.98 7.24 -18.46
N LEU A 484 25.25 8.34 -18.26
CA LEU A 484 24.61 8.67 -16.98
C LEU A 484 23.63 7.58 -16.56
N VAL A 485 22.77 7.10 -17.46
CA VAL A 485 21.86 5.98 -17.18
C VAL A 485 22.63 4.72 -16.78
N GLU A 486 23.75 4.42 -17.44
CA GLU A 486 24.60 3.28 -17.08
C GLU A 486 25.19 3.42 -15.66
N TYR A 487 25.62 4.63 -15.28
CA TYR A 487 26.06 4.90 -13.91
C TYR A 487 24.92 4.76 -12.89
N LEU A 488 23.72 5.23 -13.20
CA LEU A 488 22.56 5.12 -12.30
C LEU A 488 22.15 3.66 -12.02
N LYS A 489 22.51 2.70 -12.88
CA LYS A 489 22.37 1.25 -12.57
C LYS A 489 23.25 0.80 -11.40
N THR A 490 24.31 1.53 -11.09
CA THR A 490 25.27 1.18 -10.02
C THR A 490 24.86 1.68 -8.63
N LEU A 491 23.83 2.53 -8.55
CA LEU A 491 23.40 3.23 -7.33
C LEU A 491 22.40 2.46 -6.47
#